data_AF-A0A560HQ73-F1
#
_entry.id   AF-A0A560HQ73-F1
#
_cell.length_a   1.000
_cell.length_b   1.000
_cell.length_c   1.000
_cell.angle_alpha   90.00
_cell.angle_beta   90.00
_cell.angle_gamma   90.00
#
_symmetry.space_group_name_H-M   'P 1'
#
loop_
_entity.id
_entity.type
_entity.pdbx_description
1 polymer ?
#
loop_
_entity_poly.entity_id
_entity_poly.type
_entity_poly.pdbx_seq_one_letter_code
_entity_poly.pdbx_strand_id
1 'polypeptide(L)'
;MRVMVDQDLCGTSGQCVLTLPGTFRQRELDGVAEVCVATVPQALHAAVRLAASQCPVAAIRVIESDAAMASAPAPTLRLLQRTPSGMPRKTNTI
;
A
#
# COMPACT_ATOMS: atom_id res chain seq x y z
N MET A 1 2.35 0.82 -11.64
CA MET A 1 3.61 1.29 -11.05
C MET A 1 4.61 0.15 -11.06
N ARG A 2 5.85 0.41 -11.46
CA ARG A 2 6.96 -0.52 -11.34
C ARG A 2 7.95 -0.03 -10.29
N VAL A 3 8.64 -0.96 -9.65
CA VAL A 3 9.66 -0.64 -8.65
C VAL A 3 10.95 -1.39 -8.97
N MET A 4 12.07 -0.72 -8.76
CA MET A 4 13.41 -1.25 -8.95
C MET A 4 14.29 -0.88 -7.75
N VAL A 5 15.26 -1.72 -7.44
CA VAL A 5 16.31 -1.41 -6.48
C VAL A 5 17.63 -1.30 -7.24
N ASP A 6 18.31 -0.18 -7.04
CA ASP A 6 19.68 0.01 -7.47
C ASP A 6 20.61 -0.71 -6.48
N GLN A 7 21.23 -1.79 -6.93
CA GLN A 7 22.06 -2.65 -6.10
C GLN A 7 23.39 -1.99 -5.75
N ASP A 8 23.90 -1.10 -6.61
CA ASP A 8 25.17 -0.39 -6.41
C ASP A 8 25.04 0.71 -5.35
N LEU A 9 23.84 1.28 -5.21
CA LEU A 9 23.52 2.28 -4.19
C LEU A 9 23.02 1.68 -2.87
N CYS A 10 22.71 0.38 -2.83
CA CYS A 10 22.04 -0.22 -1.67
C CYS A 10 22.95 -0.26 -0.43
N GLY A 11 22.62 0.55 0.59
CA GLY A 11 23.33 0.58 1.88
C GLY A 11 22.88 -0.49 2.90
N THR A 12 22.25 -1.57 2.43
CA THR A 12 21.86 -2.76 3.22
C THR A 12 21.11 -2.48 4.54
N SER A 13 20.33 -1.39 4.61
CA SER A 13 19.68 -0.94 5.86
C SER A 13 18.44 -1.74 6.28
N GLY A 14 17.90 -2.59 5.39
CA GLY A 14 16.72 -3.43 5.65
C GLY A 14 15.37 -2.70 5.74
N GLN A 15 15.35 -1.36 5.66
CA GLN A 15 14.12 -0.55 5.83
C GLN A 15 13.00 -0.93 4.85
N CYS A 16 13.37 -1.29 3.62
CA CYS A 16 12.42 -1.73 2.59
C CYS A 16 11.70 -3.05 2.95
N VAL A 17 12.43 -4.03 3.49
CA VAL A 17 11.88 -5.32 3.88
C VAL A 17 11.04 -5.20 5.15
N LEU A 18 11.46 -4.36 6.11
CA LEU A 18 10.66 -4.08 7.30
C LEU A 18 9.33 -3.41 6.97
N THR A 19 9.32 -2.54 5.95
CA THR A 19 8.10 -1.86 5.50
C THR A 19 7.19 -2.78 4.68
N LEU A 20 7.77 -3.60 3.81
CA LEU A 20 7.04 -4.33 2.77
C LEU A 20 7.71 -5.68 2.44
N PRO A 21 7.69 -6.66 3.35
CA PRO A 21 8.39 -7.93 3.20
C PRO A 21 7.83 -8.79 2.05
N GLY A 22 6.60 -8.52 1.60
CA GLY A 22 5.99 -9.20 0.45
C GLY A 22 6.42 -8.63 -0.91
N THR A 23 7.05 -7.45 -0.96
CA THR A 23 7.49 -6.80 -2.21
C THR A 23 9.00 -6.66 -2.29
N PHE A 24 9.66 -6.48 -1.16
CA PHE A 24 11.12 -6.43 -1.06
C PHE A 24 11.64 -7.64 -0.28
N ARG A 25 12.76 -8.16 -0.74
CA ARG A 25 13.56 -9.15 -0.02
C ARG A 25 14.95 -8.59 0.17
N GLN A 26 15.59 -8.97 1.27
CA GLN A 26 17.01 -8.74 1.46
C GLN A 26 17.72 -10.06 1.20
N ARG A 27 18.69 -10.04 0.29
CA ARG A 27 19.47 -11.23 -0.06
C ARG A 27 20.37 -11.59 1.13
N GLU A 28 20.37 -12.87 1.49
CA GLU A 28 21.08 -13.35 2.68
C GLU A 28 22.60 -13.29 2.53
N LEU A 29 23.11 -13.39 1.29
CA LEU A 29 24.54 -13.45 1.01
C LEU A 29 25.28 -12.12 1.28
N ASP A 30 24.69 -11.00 0.89
CA ASP A 30 25.33 -9.69 0.87
C ASP A 30 24.47 -8.59 1.50
N GLY A 31 23.25 -8.91 1.94
CA GLY A 31 22.33 -7.95 2.54
C GLY A 31 21.75 -6.94 1.54
N VAL A 32 21.95 -7.12 0.24
CA VAL A 32 21.42 -6.21 -0.79
C VAL A 32 19.92 -6.47 -0.98
N ALA A 33 19.17 -5.38 -1.14
CA ALA A 33 17.73 -5.48 -1.37
C ALA A 33 17.41 -5.85 -2.82
N GLU A 34 16.39 -6.70 -2.98
CA GLU A 34 15.84 -7.17 -4.25
C GLU A 34 14.33 -6.96 -4.28
N VAL A 35 13.79 -6.79 -5.48
CA VAL A 35 12.34 -6.67 -5.71
C VAL A 35 11.75 -8.05 -6.02
N CYS A 36 10.86 -8.53 -5.18
CA CYS A 36 10.11 -9.79 -5.41
C CYS A 36 9.01 -9.61 -6.46
N VAL A 37 8.41 -8.42 -6.53
CA VAL A 37 7.25 -8.13 -7.40
C VAL A 37 7.51 -6.84 -8.17
N ALA A 38 7.96 -6.97 -9.42
CA ALA A 38 8.32 -5.83 -10.26
C ALA A 38 7.11 -4.94 -10.64
N THR A 39 5.91 -5.53 -10.76
CA THR A 39 4.66 -4.80 -11.06
C THR A 39 3.80 -4.72 -9.82
N VAL A 40 3.73 -3.53 -9.22
CA VAL A 40 3.08 -3.33 -7.93
C VAL A 40 1.57 -3.10 -8.11
N PRO A 41 0.69 -3.87 -7.43
CA PRO A 41 -0.75 -3.63 -7.46
C PRO A 41 -1.11 -2.31 -6.77
N GLN A 42 -2.18 -1.66 -7.21
CA GLN A 42 -2.59 -0.33 -6.70
C GLN A 42 -2.73 -0.26 -5.18
N ALA A 43 -3.21 -1.32 -4.55
CA ALA A 43 -3.33 -1.41 -3.09
C ALA A 43 -2.00 -1.21 -2.35
N LEU A 44 -0.87 -1.55 -2.98
CA LEU A 44 0.47 -1.43 -2.41
C LEU A 44 1.22 -0.17 -2.86
N HIS A 45 0.62 0.68 -3.72
CA HIS A 45 1.32 1.86 -4.23
C HIS A 45 1.74 2.83 -3.14
N ALA A 46 0.86 3.12 -2.17
CA ALA A 46 1.18 4.00 -1.05
C ALA A 46 2.32 3.42 -0.18
N ALA A 47 2.25 2.13 0.10
CA ALA A 47 3.24 1.46 0.93
C ALA A 47 4.62 1.37 0.23
N VAL A 48 4.65 1.15 -1.10
CA VAL A 48 5.92 1.16 -1.86
C VAL A 48 6.53 2.55 -1.92
N ARG A 49 5.73 3.62 -2.06
CA ARG A 49 6.24 5.00 -1.95
C ARG A 49 6.83 5.28 -0.55
N LEU A 50 6.18 4.77 0.50
CA LEU A 50 6.67 4.88 1.87
C LEU A 50 7.99 4.11 2.08
N ALA A 51 8.11 2.91 1.51
CA ALA A 51 9.37 2.14 1.54
C ALA A 51 10.50 2.91 0.82
N ALA A 52 10.20 3.52 -0.33
CA ALA A 52 11.15 4.35 -1.05
C ALA A 52 11.60 5.58 -0.25
N SER A 53 10.67 6.28 0.43
CA SER A 53 11.01 7.45 1.25
C SER A 53 11.83 7.14 2.49
N GLN A 54 11.78 5.90 2.99
CA GLN A 54 12.58 5.44 4.14
C GLN A 54 13.98 4.96 3.74
N CYS A 55 14.29 4.87 2.44
CA CYS A 55 15.60 4.49 1.98
C CYS A 55 16.60 5.63 2.23
N PRO A 56 17.62 5.45 3.10
CA PRO A 56 18.54 6.54 3.47
C PRO A 56 19.44 6.99 2.30
N VAL A 57 19.62 6.11 1.32
CA VAL A 57 20.52 6.29 0.16
C VAL A 57 19.76 6.39 -1.15
N ALA A 58 18.43 6.48 -1.10
CA ALA A 58 17.56 6.58 -2.28
C ALA A 58 17.78 5.48 -3.36
N ALA A 59 18.17 4.27 -2.94
CA ALA A 59 18.38 3.13 -3.84
C ALA A 59 17.09 2.57 -4.48
N ILE A 60 15.91 2.95 -3.98
CA ILE A 60 14.61 2.44 -4.47
C ILE A 60 14.04 3.40 -5.50
N ARG A 61 13.90 2.96 -6.75
CA ARG A 61 13.32 3.74 -7.85
C ARG A 61 11.90 3.30 -8.13
N VAL A 62 10.98 4.26 -8.08
CA VAL A 62 9.56 4.08 -8.43
C VAL A 62 9.33 4.64 -9.82
N ILE A 63 8.85 3.80 -10.72
CA ILE A 63 8.53 4.15 -12.10
C ILE A 63 7.01 4.20 -12.22
N GLU A 64 6.49 5.40 -12.38
CA GLU A 64 5.09 5.63 -12.70
C GLU A 64 4.86 5.29 -14.17
N SER A 65 4.41 4.07 -14.44
CA SER A 65 3.79 3.77 -15.73
C SER A 65 2.37 4.32 -15.68
N ASP A 66 2.08 5.32 -16.51
CA ASP A 66 0.74 5.83 -16.77
C ASP A 66 -0.10 4.70 -17.39
N ALA A 67 -0.59 3.81 -16.54
CA ALA A 67 -1.64 2.86 -16.84
C ALA A 67 -2.85 3.29 -16.02
N ALA A 68 -3.30 4.53 -16.27
CA ALA A 68 -4.66 4.91 -15.96
C ALA A 68 -5.59 3.94 -16.71
N MET A 69 -6.63 3.44 -16.03
CA MET A 69 -7.62 2.44 -16.47
C MET A 69 -7.27 0.95 -16.27
N ALA A 70 -6.82 0.56 -15.08
CA ALA A 70 -7.16 -0.76 -14.52
C ALA A 70 -7.09 -0.76 -12.99
N SER A 71 -8.18 -0.33 -12.37
CA SER A 71 -8.76 -0.90 -11.14
C SER A 71 -9.46 0.19 -10.33
N ALA A 72 -10.76 0.02 -10.20
CA ALA A 72 -11.69 0.85 -9.45
C ALA A 72 -11.37 0.79 -7.93
N PRO A 73 -11.95 1.70 -7.12
CA PRO A 73 -11.45 2.03 -5.79
C PRO A 73 -11.71 0.92 -4.76
N ALA A 74 -10.96 1.00 -3.66
CA ALA A 74 -11.09 0.21 -2.44
C ALA A 74 -12.57 -0.12 -2.10
N PRO A 75 -12.87 -1.32 -1.55
CA PRO A 75 -14.23 -1.61 -1.14
C PRO A 75 -14.66 -0.54 -0.15
N THR A 76 -15.65 0.25 -0.55
CA THR A 76 -16.41 1.12 0.32
C THR A 76 -16.90 0.27 1.48
N LEU A 77 -16.24 0.41 2.64
CA LEU A 77 -16.84 0.09 3.92
C LEU A 77 -17.94 1.14 4.18
N ARG A 78 -18.97 1.13 3.32
CA ARG A 78 -20.21 1.87 3.51
C ARG A 78 -21.09 0.98 4.36
N LEU A 79 -20.72 0.91 5.64
CA LEU A 79 -21.55 0.27 6.65
C LEU A 79 -22.88 1.02 6.67
N LEU A 80 -23.92 0.33 6.20
CA LEU A 80 -25.31 0.73 6.25
C LEU A 80 -25.70 0.95 7.72
N GLN A 81 -25.77 2.21 8.15
CA GLN A 81 -26.39 2.58 9.42
C GLN A 81 -27.45 3.66 9.17
N ARG A 82 -28.55 3.26 8.54
CA ARG A 82 -29.80 4.04 8.54
C ARG A 82 -30.97 3.14 8.87
N THR A 83 -31.34 3.09 10.14
CA THR A 83 -32.73 2.94 10.57
C THR A 83 -32.99 3.89 11.75
N PRO A 84 -33.78 4.97 11.58
CA PRO A 84 -34.35 5.66 12.72
C PRO A 84 -35.62 4.92 13.17
N SER A 85 -35.54 4.18 14.27
CA SER A 85 -36.73 3.63 14.93
C SER A 85 -37.40 4.74 15.76
N GLY A 86 -38.18 5.58 15.08
CA GLY A 86 -39.06 6.57 15.71
C GLY A 86 -40.47 6.00 15.86
N MET A 87 -40.82 5.50 17.05
CA MET A 87 -42.23 5.36 17.45
C MET A 87 -42.75 6.71 17.93
N PRO A 88 -43.92 7.15 17.45
CA PRO A 88 -44.94 7.50 18.44
C PRO A 88 -46.36 7.22 17.94
N ARG A 89 -47.17 6.50 18.72
CA ARG A 89 -48.62 6.73 18.76
C ARG A 89 -49.10 6.61 20.21
N LYS A 90 -49.17 7.76 20.89
CA LYS A 90 -50.11 7.98 22.00
C LYS A 90 -51.35 8.63 21.39
N THR A 91 -52.47 7.92 21.37
CA THR A 91 -53.80 8.53 21.37
C THR A 91 -54.74 7.52 22.02
N ASN A 92 -54.94 7.67 23.32
CA ASN A 92 -56.14 7.14 23.95
C ASN A 92 -56.90 8.39 24.42
N THR A 93 -57.97 8.69 23.69
CA THR A 93 -58.99 9.67 24.09
C THR A 93 -60.04 8.92 24.89
N ILE A 94 -60.52 9.59 25.93
CA ILE A 94 -61.53 9.20 26.92
C ILE A 94 -62.81 8.68 26.27
#